data_AF-A0A662P0Z2-F1
#
_entry.id   AF-A0A662P0Z2-F1
#
_cell.length_a   1.000
_cell.length_b   1.000
_cell.length_c   1.000
_cell.angle_alpha   90.00
_cell.angle_beta   90.00
_cell.angle_gamma   90.00
#
_symmetry.space_group_name_H-M   'P 1'
#
loop_
_entity.id
_entity.type
_entity.pdbx_description
1 polymer ?
#
loop_
_entity_poly.entity_id
_entity_poly.type
_entity_poly.pdbx_seq_one_letter_code
_entity_poly.pdbx_strand_id
1 'polypeptide(L)'
;MRRVMIRAHVIEDNIVSKIAEALEDLDADLTEIEIEVPSLKYSIERQMFSTMKFNLVGKEVEEAFNRIEKIVRDADGRIINIYE
;
A
#
# COMPACT_ATOMS: atom_id res chain seq x y z
N MET A 1 4.70 12.89 8.77
CA MET A 1 4.04 11.58 8.88
C MET A 1 2.71 11.67 8.18
N ARG A 2 2.35 10.68 7.36
CA ARG A 2 1.09 10.61 6.62
C ARG A 2 0.52 9.19 6.76
N ARG A 3 -0.71 9.05 7.27
CA ARG A 3 -1.36 7.75 7.40
C ARG A 3 -2.09 7.40 6.09
N VAL A 4 -1.84 6.21 5.57
CA VAL A 4 -2.28 5.79 4.25
C VAL A 4 -2.99 4.45 4.35
N MET A 5 -4.13 4.33 3.65
CA MET A 5 -4.79 3.05 3.40
C MET A 5 -4.82 2.78 1.90
N ILE A 6 -4.41 1.58 1.51
CA ILE A 6 -4.47 1.07 0.15
C ILE A 6 -5.48 -0.07 0.11
N ARG A 7 -6.32 -0.10 -0.93
CA ARG A 7 -7.17 -1.23 -1.25
C ARG A 7 -6.80 -1.77 -2.63
N ALA A 8 -6.25 -2.98 -2.68
CA ALA A 8 -5.72 -3.59 -3.90
C ALA A 8 -5.49 -5.10 -3.69
N HIS A 9 -5.05 -5.84 -4.71
CA HIS A 9 -4.59 -7.22 -4.53
C HIS A 9 -3.14 -7.23 -4.00
N VAL A 10 -3.00 -6.83 -2.73
CA VAL A 10 -1.70 -6.51 -2.10
C VAL A 10 -0.68 -7.65 -2.23
N ILE A 11 -1.14 -8.90 -2.06
CA ILE A 11 -0.29 -10.09 -2.14
C ILE A 11 -0.07 -10.48 -3.60
N GLU A 12 -1.13 -10.59 -4.39
CA GLU A 12 -1.07 -11.08 -5.76
C GLU A 12 -0.27 -10.13 -6.69
N ASP A 13 -0.36 -8.82 -6.46
CA ASP A 13 0.33 -7.80 -7.25
C ASP A 13 1.71 -7.41 -6.70
N ASN A 14 2.17 -8.08 -5.63
CA ASN A 14 3.43 -7.83 -4.94
C ASN A 14 3.61 -6.34 -4.55
N ILE A 15 2.56 -5.71 -4.04
CA ILE A 15 2.56 -4.27 -3.77
C ILE A 15 3.59 -3.89 -2.71
N VAL A 16 3.75 -4.72 -1.67
CA VAL A 16 4.69 -4.45 -0.57
C VAL A 16 6.13 -4.35 -1.08
N SER A 17 6.57 -5.29 -1.92
CA SER A 17 7.92 -5.29 -2.50
C SER A 17 8.14 -4.09 -3.41
N LYS A 18 7.18 -3.77 -4.28
CA LYS A 18 7.27 -2.60 -5.17
C LYS A 18 7.36 -1.29 -4.40
N ILE A 19 6.63 -1.17 -3.28
CA ILE A 19 6.73 0.03 -2.44
C ILE A 19 8.11 0.10 -1.79
N ALA A 20 8.62 -1.01 -1.24
CA ALA A 20 9.96 -1.03 -0.63
C ALA A 20 11.05 -0.59 -1.63
N GLU A 21 11.02 -1.13 -2.86
CA GLU A 21 11.92 -0.72 -3.95
C GLU A 21 11.79 0.77 -4.30
N ALA A 22 10.56 1.30 -4.33
CA ALA A 22 10.33 2.70 -4.68
C ALA A 22 10.83 3.70 -3.62
N LEU A 23 11.02 3.24 -2.37
CA LEU A 23 11.49 4.02 -1.25
C LEU A 23 13.00 3.89 -1.00
N GLU A 24 13.69 2.92 -1.60
CA GLU A 24 15.11 2.61 -1.32
C GLU A 24 16.05 3.81 -1.47
N ASP A 25 15.78 4.69 -2.44
CA ASP A 25 16.56 5.89 -2.73
C ASP A 25 16.01 7.18 -2.07
N LEU A 26 14.99 7.07 -1.22
CA LEU A 26 14.33 8.22 -0.57
C LEU A 26 14.57 8.22 0.94
N ASP A 27 14.67 9.40 1.55
CA ASP A 27 14.55 9.58 3.00
C ASP A 27 13.07 9.48 3.40
N ALA A 28 12.48 8.30 3.18
CA ALA A 28 11.11 7.94 3.53
C ALA A 28 10.98 6.44 3.83
N ASP A 29 10.12 6.10 4.79
CA ASP A 29 9.93 4.71 5.24
C ASP A 29 8.47 4.45 5.67
N LEU A 30 8.10 3.17 5.74
CA LEU A 30 6.79 2.69 6.19
C LEU A 30 6.87 2.18 7.62
N THR A 31 5.95 2.62 8.49
CA THR A 31 5.79 2.07 9.85
C THR A 31 4.34 1.65 10.11
N GLU A 32 4.12 0.83 11.14
CA GLU A 32 2.79 0.34 11.53
C GLU A 32 2.02 -0.32 10.36
N ILE A 33 2.69 -1.21 9.63
CA ILE A 33 2.08 -1.89 8.48
C ILE A 33 1.08 -2.96 8.96
N GLU A 34 -0.19 -2.79 8.59
CA GLU A 34 -1.26 -3.75 8.79
C GLU A 34 -1.82 -4.20 7.44
N ILE A 35 -1.96 -5.51 7.23
CA ILE A 35 -2.57 -6.07 6.00
C ILE A 35 -3.78 -6.92 6.39
N GLU A 36 -4.95 -6.49 5.94
CA GLU A 36 -6.21 -7.20 6.09
C GLU A 36 -6.52 -7.95 4.78
N VAL A 37 -6.46 -9.28 4.85
CA VAL A 37 -6.81 -10.17 3.74
C VAL A 37 -8.20 -10.76 4.00
N PRO A 38 -9.14 -10.71 3.03
CA PRO A 38 -10.42 -11.40 3.15
C PRO A 38 -10.23 -12.88 3.46
N SER A 39 -11.06 -13.44 4.35
CA SER A 39 -10.92 -14.82 4.81
C SER A 39 -11.20 -15.82 3.67
N LEU A 40 -10.16 -16.46 3.14
CA LEU A 40 -10.15 -17.57 2.16
C LEU A 40 -11.25 -18.62 2.38
N LYS A 41 -12.50 -18.32 1.97
CA LYS A 41 -13.46 -19.38 1.67
C LYS A 41 -13.09 -19.90 0.29
N TYR A 42 -12.36 -21.01 0.35
CA TYR A 42 -11.61 -21.81 -0.64
C TYR A 42 -12.16 -22.01 -2.08
N SER A 43 -13.15 -21.25 -2.55
CA SER A 43 -13.73 -21.45 -3.88
C SER A 43 -14.24 -20.18 -4.56
N ILE A 44 -14.14 -18.99 -3.95
CA ILE A 44 -14.69 -17.73 -4.49
C ILE A 44 -13.61 -16.64 -4.69
N GLU A 45 -12.43 -16.77 -4.09
CA GLU A 45 -11.60 -15.61 -3.72
C GLU A 45 -10.30 -15.44 -4.52
N ARG A 46 -10.43 -15.21 -5.84
CA ARG A 46 -9.38 -14.51 -6.61
C ARG A 46 -9.72 -13.03 -6.88
N GLN A 47 -10.89 -12.58 -6.42
CA GLN A 47 -11.44 -11.27 -6.81
C GLN A 47 -11.63 -10.29 -5.65
N MET A 48 -11.29 -10.67 -4.40
CA MET A 48 -11.48 -9.76 -3.27
C MET A 48 -10.21 -8.96 -3.00
N PHE A 49 -10.33 -7.64 -3.05
CA PHE A 49 -9.25 -6.73 -2.67
C PHE A 49 -8.85 -6.92 -1.21
N SER A 50 -7.54 -6.94 -0.96
CA SER A 50 -6.94 -6.79 0.36
C SER A 50 -6.86 -5.30 0.73
N THR A 51 -6.77 -5.01 2.02
CA THR A 51 -6.51 -3.66 2.52
C THR A 51 -5.15 -3.63 3.20
N MET A 52 -4.34 -2.61 2.94
CA MET A 52 -3.07 -2.36 3.61
C MET A 52 -3.12 -0.97 4.25
N LYS A 53 -2.82 -0.86 5.54
CA LYS A 53 -2.70 0.40 6.28
C LYS A 53 -1.26 0.57 6.74
N PHE A 54 -0.76 1.79 6.71
CA PHE A 54 0.59 2.11 7.20
C PHE A 54 0.74 3.61 7.43
N ASN A 55 1.80 3.99 8.14
CA ASN A 55 2.27 5.36 8.25
C ASN A 55 3.49 5.56 7.34
N LEU A 56 3.43 6.59 6.49
CA LEU A 56 4.56 7.06 5.71
C LEU A 56 5.29 8.15 6.49
N VAL A 57 6.57 7.93 6.80
CA VAL A 57 7.43 8.83 7.59
C VAL A 57 8.68 9.19 6.79
N GLY A 58 9.41 10.23 7.21
CA GLY A 58 10.65 10.70 6.56
C GLY A 58 10.61 12.18 6.15
N LYS A 59 11.63 12.61 5.41
CA LYS A 59 11.73 13.97 4.83
C LYS A 59 11.08 14.07 3.45
N GLU A 60 11.06 12.98 2.68
CA GLU A 60 10.58 12.95 1.30
C GLU A 60 9.19 12.32 1.16
N VAL A 61 8.32 12.55 2.16
CA VAL A 61 6.98 11.92 2.28
C VAL A 61 6.09 12.18 1.06
N GLU A 62 6.13 13.37 0.47
CA GLU A 62 5.27 13.70 -0.67
C GLU A 62 5.72 12.98 -1.95
N GLU A 63 7.04 12.92 -2.19
CA GLU A 63 7.58 12.17 -3.33
C GLU A 63 7.35 10.67 -3.18
N ALA A 64 7.62 10.14 -1.99
CA ALA A 64 7.31 8.75 -1.64
C ALA A 64 5.83 8.42 -1.85
N PHE A 65 4.92 9.30 -1.40
CA PHE A 65 3.49 9.12 -1.60
C PHE A 65 3.11 9.06 -3.09
N ASN A 66 3.68 9.95 -3.92
CA ASN A 66 3.40 9.96 -5.36
C ASN A 66 3.89 8.67 -6.06
N ARG A 67 5.04 8.11 -5.64
CA ARG A 67 5.53 6.82 -6.15
C ARG A 67 4.62 5.66 -5.75
N ILE A 68 4.19 5.64 -4.48
CA ILE A 68 3.23 4.66 -3.96
C ILE A 68 1.89 4.77 -4.71
N GLU A 69 1.39 5.97 -4.95
CA GLU A 69 0.15 6.19 -5.71
C GLU A 69 0.23 5.58 -7.12
N LYS A 70 1.36 5.76 -7.80
CA LYS A 70 1.58 5.15 -9.11
C LYS A 70 1.53 3.61 -9.05
N ILE A 71 2.25 3.01 -8.11
CA ILE A 71 2.25 1.54 -7.92
C ILE A 71 0.83 1.01 -7.68
N VAL A 72 0.08 1.69 -6.82
CA VAL A 72 -1.29 1.28 -6.49
C VAL A 72 -2.22 1.42 -7.68
N ARG A 73 -2.10 2.50 -8.46
CA ARG A 73 -2.90 2.69 -9.69
C ARG A 73 -2.56 1.65 -10.76
N ASP A 74 -1.29 1.32 -10.93
CA ASP A 74 -0.83 0.29 -11.88
C ASP A 74 -1.31 -1.12 -11.48
N ALA A 75 -1.66 -1.33 -10.21
CA ALA A 75 -2.25 -2.55 -9.67
C ALA A 75 -3.80 -2.51 -9.58
N ASP A 76 -4.45 -1.61 -10.34
CA ASP A 76 -5.90 -1.37 -10.32
C ASP A 76 -6.48 -1.09 -8.89
N GLY A 77 -5.62 -0.64 -7.98
CA GLY A 77 -5.92 -0.36 -6.60
C GLY A 77 -6.39 1.08 -6.36
N ARG A 78 -6.74 1.39 -5.11
CA ARG A 78 -7.13 2.73 -4.67
C ARG A 78 -6.43 3.12 -3.38
N ILE A 79 -6.00 4.37 -3.31
CA ILE A 79 -5.55 4.99 -2.06
C ILE A 79 -6.71 5.72 -1.41
N ILE A 80 -6.90 5.47 -0.11
CA ILE A 80 -7.82 6.18 0.76
C ILE A 80 -6.94 6.93 1.77
N ASN A 81 -6.91 8.26 1.66
CA ASN A 81 -6.24 9.09 2.67
C ASN A 81 -7.04 8.98 3.97
N ILE A 82 -6.38 8.52 5.04
CA ILE A 82 -6.96 8.55 6.38
C ILE A 82 -6.62 9.93 6.95
N TYR A 83 -7.57 10.87 6.89
CA TYR A 83 -7.49 12.09 7.67
C TYR A 83 -7.97 11.75 9.09
N GLU A 84 -7.07 11.85 10.07
CA GLU A 84 -7.45 12.01 11.48
C GLU A 84 -7.48 13.50 11.83
#